data_AF-A0A922IJ02-F1
#
_entry.id   AF-A0A922IJ02-F1
#
_cell.length_a   1.000
_cell.length_b   1.000
_cell.length_c   1.000
_cell.angle_alpha   90.00
_cell.angle_beta   90.00
_cell.angle_gamma   90.00
#
_symmetry.space_group_name_H-M   'P 1'
#
loop_
_entity.id
_entity.type
_entity.pdbx_description
1 polymer ?
#
loop_
_entity_poly.entity_id
_entity_poly.type
_entity_poly.pdbx_seq_one_letter_code
_entity_poly.pdbx_strand_id
1 'polypeptide(L)'
;MQEVRLNVIVQLLRRREQRKQEVISRRLDQKWSESCAQNETKCRAIKYRYIGELRKLLKLRLAAKENKFKRDMIMDYAKPSSQVFAPLTRLGVFPDRSSERYVVKNIYSSRYEGLLTLEARLPRFAFQPRIRLQQPKLHTKDGFLKRKYRHQKELAELHDYLQKPSVSERNTALRKPRFLQKIEKPMPRPITSDYITIKSEESERQEVAVIMLQQLIRGRAIQTQMYEGKRKRSELIAESRSTHALLEDEQAQKKREKLTILTKQEDFSHLLHQERLVEDILGQFECDSLANMLDFLSKELDRLIEERRIHALVLIAERQRRIREAEECGTRQKEERRRREQDEIFKQVNDFN
;
A
#
# COMPACT_ATOMS: atom_id res chain seq x y z
N MET A 1 42.84 -25.05 -92.18
CA MET A 1 43.87 -25.14 -91.11
C MET A 1 44.02 -23.86 -90.28
N GLN A 2 43.97 -22.65 -90.87
CA GLN A 2 44.12 -21.39 -90.13
C GLN A 2 42.90 -21.06 -89.25
N GLU A 3 41.69 -21.30 -89.72
CA GLU A 3 40.45 -21.09 -88.95
C GLU A 3 40.37 -21.94 -87.67
N VAL A 4 40.81 -23.20 -87.75
CA VAL A 4 40.89 -24.10 -86.59
C VAL A 4 41.87 -23.56 -85.54
N ARG A 5 43.01 -22.99 -85.97
CA ARG A 5 43.99 -22.37 -85.07
C ARG A 5 43.43 -21.12 -84.39
N LEU A 6 42.73 -20.27 -85.14
CA LEU A 6 42.07 -19.07 -84.59
C LEU A 6 41.01 -19.44 -83.54
N ASN A 7 40.17 -20.44 -83.84
CA ASN A 7 39.16 -20.92 -82.90
C ASN A 7 39.79 -21.45 -81.60
N VAL A 8 40.90 -22.19 -81.69
CA VAL A 8 41.65 -22.65 -80.52
C VAL A 8 42.22 -21.47 -79.71
N ILE A 9 42.80 -20.46 -80.37
CA ILE A 9 43.33 -19.27 -79.69
C ILE A 9 42.22 -18.51 -78.96
N VAL A 10 41.07 -18.31 -79.59
CA VAL A 10 39.91 -17.65 -78.97
C VAL A 10 39.43 -18.42 -77.73
N GLN A 11 39.37 -19.75 -77.80
CA GLN A 11 39.01 -20.59 -76.65
C GLN A 11 40.05 -20.50 -75.52
N LEU A 12 41.35 -20.44 -75.84
CA LEU A 12 42.41 -20.27 -74.84
C LEU A 12 42.38 -18.89 -74.18
N LEU A 13 42.08 -17.83 -74.93
CA LEU A 13 41.90 -16.48 -74.40
C LEU A 13 40.71 -16.42 -73.45
N ARG A 14 39.55 -16.99 -73.84
CA ARG A 14 38.37 -17.10 -72.97
C ARG A 14 38.70 -17.86 -71.68
N ARG A 15 39.39 -19.01 -71.77
CA ARG A 15 39.83 -19.76 -70.57
C ARG A 15 40.78 -18.96 -69.69
N ARG A 16 41.69 -18.17 -70.28
CA ARG A 16 42.60 -17.29 -69.54
C ARG A 16 41.85 -16.17 -68.83
N GLU A 17 40.88 -15.55 -69.48
CA GLU A 17 40.03 -14.52 -68.89
C GLU A 17 39.16 -15.06 -67.78
N GLN A 18 38.53 -16.22 -67.97
CA GLN A 18 37.78 -16.93 -66.93
C GLN A 18 38.66 -17.21 -65.71
N ARG A 19 39.86 -17.77 -65.90
CA ARG A 19 40.82 -18.00 -64.82
C ARG A 19 41.22 -16.69 -64.12
N LYS A 20 41.42 -15.59 -64.86
CA LYS A 20 41.72 -14.28 -64.26
C LYS A 20 40.54 -13.77 -63.44
N GLN A 21 39.32 -13.88 -63.96
CA GLN A 21 38.09 -13.47 -63.26
C GLN A 21 37.87 -14.28 -61.99
N GLU A 22 38.11 -15.60 -62.02
CA GLU A 22 38.05 -16.47 -60.84
C GLU A 22 39.06 -16.08 -59.77
N VAL A 23 40.29 -15.71 -60.16
CA VAL A 23 41.30 -15.25 -59.20
C VAL A 23 40.91 -13.88 -58.61
N ILE A 24 40.35 -12.99 -59.43
CA ILE A 24 39.88 -11.68 -58.97
C ILE A 24 38.69 -11.84 -58.02
N SER A 25 37.70 -12.68 -58.35
CA SER A 25 36.53 -12.93 -57.50
C SER A 25 36.95 -13.51 -56.16
N ARG A 26 37.83 -14.52 -56.13
CA ARG A 26 38.35 -15.08 -54.87
C ARG A 26 39.05 -14.04 -54.00
N ARG A 27 39.82 -13.12 -54.59
CA ARG A 27 40.47 -12.03 -53.85
C ARG A 27 39.45 -11.03 -53.30
N LEU A 28 38.40 -10.73 -54.06
CA LEU A 28 37.30 -9.88 -53.61
C LEU A 28 36.51 -10.54 -52.47
N ASP A 29 36.22 -11.84 -52.59
CA ASP A 29 35.52 -12.62 -51.57
C ASP A 29 36.34 -12.69 -50.26
N GLN A 30 37.66 -12.86 -50.36
CA GLN A 30 38.56 -12.81 -49.21
C GLN A 30 38.50 -11.45 -48.51
N LYS A 31 38.69 -10.34 -49.26
CA LYS A 31 38.58 -8.99 -48.71
C LYS A 31 37.20 -8.70 -48.11
N TRP A 32 36.15 -9.19 -48.76
CA TRP A 32 34.78 -9.07 -48.27
C TRP A 32 34.60 -9.81 -46.95
N SER A 33 35.09 -11.06 -46.85
CA SER A 33 35.01 -11.85 -45.62
C SER A 33 35.76 -11.21 -44.44
N GLU A 34 36.93 -10.62 -44.69
CA GLU A 34 37.70 -9.88 -43.68
C GLU A 34 36.94 -8.64 -43.20
N SER A 35 36.35 -7.87 -44.13
CA SER A 35 35.53 -6.70 -43.81
C SER A 35 34.27 -7.08 -43.03
N CYS A 36 33.59 -8.16 -43.41
CA CYS A 36 32.46 -8.73 -42.67
C CYS A 36 32.86 -9.12 -41.26
N ALA A 37 33.97 -9.83 -41.08
CA ALA A 37 34.46 -10.23 -39.75
C ALA A 37 34.78 -9.02 -38.87
N GLN A 38 35.44 -7.99 -39.42
CA GLN A 38 35.68 -6.74 -38.70
C GLN A 38 34.37 -6.05 -38.30
N ASN A 39 33.40 -5.98 -39.21
CA ASN A 39 32.09 -5.40 -38.91
C ASN A 39 31.33 -6.21 -37.85
N GLU A 40 31.41 -7.54 -37.88
CA GLU A 40 30.84 -8.39 -36.84
C GLU A 40 31.46 -8.13 -35.47
N THR A 41 32.78 -7.98 -35.38
CA THR A 41 33.45 -7.69 -34.09
C THR A 41 32.97 -6.35 -33.52
N LYS A 42 32.83 -5.32 -34.37
CA LYS A 42 32.27 -4.01 -33.99
C LYS A 42 30.82 -4.16 -33.54
N CYS A 43 29.99 -4.87 -34.30
CA CYS A 43 28.60 -5.15 -33.94
C CYS A 43 28.48 -5.90 -32.60
N ARG A 44 29.35 -6.89 -32.34
CA ARG A 44 29.40 -7.60 -31.05
C ARG A 44 29.73 -6.65 -29.91
N ALA A 45 30.74 -5.79 -30.07
CA ALA A 45 31.10 -4.79 -29.07
C ALA A 45 29.94 -3.84 -28.76
N ILE A 46 29.23 -3.36 -29.80
CA ILE A 46 28.03 -2.52 -29.64
C ILE A 46 26.94 -3.28 -28.90
N LYS A 47 26.65 -4.54 -29.27
CA LYS A 47 25.67 -5.39 -28.58
C LYS A 47 26.01 -5.59 -27.10
N TYR A 48 27.27 -5.84 -26.75
CA TYR A 48 27.69 -5.98 -25.35
C TYR A 48 27.51 -4.68 -24.55
N ARG A 49 27.87 -3.53 -25.14
CA ARG A 49 27.64 -2.21 -24.52
C ARG A 49 26.15 -1.97 -24.29
N TYR A 50 25.33 -2.21 -25.32
CA TYR A 50 23.88 -2.09 -25.25
C TYR A 50 23.26 -2.96 -24.13
N ILE A 51 23.62 -4.25 -24.06
CA ILE A 51 23.14 -5.15 -22.99
C ILE A 51 23.59 -4.65 -21.61
N GLY A 52 24.83 -4.16 -21.50
CA GLY A 52 25.35 -3.59 -20.26
C GLY A 52 24.58 -2.34 -19.82
N GLU A 53 24.29 -1.43 -20.74
CA GLU A 53 23.51 -0.21 -20.49
C GLU A 53 22.06 -0.53 -20.12
N LEU A 54 21.41 -1.45 -20.84
CA LEU A 54 20.06 -1.91 -20.50
C LEU A 54 19.99 -2.48 -19.08
N ARG A 55 20.96 -3.32 -18.68
CA ARG A 55 21.02 -3.86 -17.31
C ARG A 55 21.17 -2.76 -16.26
N LYS A 56 22.00 -1.75 -16.53
CA LYS A 56 22.16 -0.59 -15.64
C LYS A 56 20.86 0.22 -15.53
N LEU A 57 20.18 0.48 -16.65
CA LEU A 57 18.90 1.19 -16.68
C LEU A 57 17.81 0.45 -15.90
N LEU A 58 17.69 -0.86 -16.11
CA LEU A 58 16.74 -1.69 -15.35
C LEU A 58 17.01 -1.63 -13.85
N LYS A 59 18.28 -1.69 -13.44
CA LYS A 59 18.67 -1.60 -12.04
C LYS A 59 18.34 -0.23 -11.43
N LEU A 60 18.55 0.86 -12.17
CA LEU A 60 18.17 2.21 -11.74
C LEU A 60 16.65 2.35 -11.58
N ARG A 61 15.86 1.78 -12.52
CA ARG A 61 14.39 1.80 -12.43
C ARG A 61 13.87 1.02 -11.22
N LEU A 62 14.46 -0.14 -10.92
CA LEU A 62 14.10 -0.92 -9.72
C LEU A 62 14.46 -0.15 -8.44
N ALA A 63 15.67 0.42 -8.37
CA ALA A 63 16.12 1.20 -7.22
C ALA A 63 15.28 2.48 -6.99
N ALA A 64 14.68 3.05 -8.04
CA ALA A 64 13.77 4.19 -7.92
C ALA A 64 12.38 3.78 -7.41
N LYS A 65 11.94 2.53 -7.65
CA LYS A 65 10.67 1.99 -7.13
C LYS A 65 10.79 1.54 -5.68
N GLU A 66 11.94 1.01 -5.28
CA GLU A 66 12.21 0.62 -3.91
C GLU A 66 12.41 1.87 -3.05
N ASN A 67 11.50 2.11 -2.09
CA ASN A 67 11.71 3.12 -1.07
C ASN A 67 12.95 2.75 -0.22
N LYS A 68 13.76 3.74 0.17
CA LYS A 68 14.92 3.55 1.06
C LYS A 68 14.47 3.24 2.49
N PHE A 69 13.89 2.06 2.71
CA PHE A 69 13.63 1.56 4.04
C PHE A 69 14.93 1.12 4.71
N LYS A 70 14.90 1.08 6.04
CA LYS A 70 15.98 0.44 6.81
C LYS A 70 16.11 -1.01 6.35
N ARG A 71 17.33 -1.53 6.38
CA ARG A 71 17.66 -2.90 5.98
C ARG A 71 16.76 -3.93 6.68
N ASP A 72 16.02 -4.72 5.90
CA ASP A 72 15.16 -5.79 6.40
C ASP A 72 15.96 -7.05 6.71
N MET A 73 16.31 -7.25 7.98
CA MET A 73 17.07 -8.42 8.42
C MET A 73 16.37 -9.73 8.06
N ILE A 74 15.05 -9.81 8.22
CA ILE A 74 14.29 -11.05 7.93
C ILE A 74 14.44 -11.44 6.46
N MET A 75 14.34 -10.47 5.54
CA MET A 75 14.46 -10.73 4.10
C MET A 75 15.87 -11.08 3.68
N ASP A 76 16.88 -10.51 4.33
CA ASP A 76 18.28 -10.89 4.11
C ASP A 76 18.55 -12.34 4.52
N TYR A 77 18.05 -12.77 5.68
CA TYR A 77 18.22 -14.15 6.13
C TYR A 77 17.31 -15.14 5.38
N ALA A 78 16.21 -14.68 4.77
CA ALA A 78 15.36 -15.52 3.93
C ALA A 78 15.99 -15.85 2.57
N LYS A 79 16.91 -15.02 2.06
CA LYS A 79 17.56 -15.21 0.75
C LYS A 79 19.01 -15.70 0.92
N PRO A 80 19.36 -16.92 0.47
CA PRO A 80 20.75 -17.42 0.53
C PRO A 80 21.74 -16.61 -0.31
N SER A 81 21.27 -15.88 -1.33
CA SER A 81 22.09 -14.99 -2.15
C SER A 81 22.32 -13.61 -1.52
N SER A 82 21.78 -13.37 -0.33
CA SER A 82 21.95 -12.09 0.36
C SER A 82 23.39 -11.87 0.81
N GLN A 83 23.69 -10.62 1.17
CA GLN A 83 24.99 -10.24 1.68
C GLN A 83 25.35 -10.95 2.99
N VAL A 84 24.38 -11.45 3.76
CA VAL A 84 24.64 -12.14 5.03
C VAL A 84 25.38 -13.46 4.78
N PHE A 85 24.95 -14.23 3.78
CA PHE A 85 25.53 -15.53 3.46
C PHE A 85 26.62 -15.45 2.40
N ALA A 86 26.47 -14.56 1.42
CA ALA A 86 27.42 -14.39 0.33
C ALA A 86 27.90 -12.93 0.24
N PRO A 87 28.74 -12.48 1.20
CA PRO A 87 29.16 -11.09 1.24
C PRO A 87 30.16 -10.77 0.12
N LEU A 88 29.98 -9.61 -0.51
CA LEU A 88 30.83 -9.15 -1.61
C LEU A 88 32.16 -8.58 -1.07
N THR A 89 33.29 -8.94 -1.68
CA THR A 89 34.65 -8.52 -1.27
C THR A 89 34.86 -7.01 -1.23
N ARG A 90 34.19 -6.26 -2.11
CA ARG A 90 34.24 -4.79 -2.11
C ARG A 90 33.64 -4.13 -0.85
N LEU A 91 32.87 -4.86 -0.05
CA LEU A 91 32.24 -4.35 1.17
C LEU A 91 33.16 -4.47 2.40
N GLY A 92 34.33 -5.11 2.25
CA GLY A 92 35.36 -5.15 3.27
C GLY A 92 35.26 -6.35 4.21
N VAL A 93 35.28 -6.09 5.52
CA VAL A 93 35.54 -7.11 6.56
C VAL A 93 34.34 -8.05 6.73
N PHE A 94 34.60 -9.34 6.55
CA PHE A 94 33.63 -10.41 6.76
C PHE A 94 33.71 -10.92 8.21
N PRO A 95 32.58 -11.00 8.94
CA PRO A 95 32.57 -11.51 10.32
C PRO A 95 33.16 -12.92 10.44
N ASP A 96 32.90 -13.77 9.45
CA ASP A 96 33.24 -15.19 9.52
C ASP A 96 34.69 -15.50 9.14
N ARG A 97 35.40 -14.56 8.52
CA ARG A 97 36.78 -14.77 8.04
C ARG A 97 37.78 -15.00 9.17
N SER A 98 37.45 -14.61 10.40
CA SER A 98 38.25 -14.88 11.60
C SER A 98 37.49 -15.70 12.65
N SER A 99 36.49 -16.48 12.23
CA SER A 99 35.69 -17.33 13.13
C SER A 99 36.56 -18.29 13.95
N GLU A 100 37.68 -18.75 13.40
CA GLU A 100 38.66 -19.61 14.08
C GLU A 100 39.23 -19.00 15.36
N ARG A 101 39.28 -17.66 15.48
CA ARG A 101 39.77 -16.98 16.69
C ARG A 101 38.84 -17.18 17.90
N TYR A 102 37.55 -17.45 17.64
CA TYR A 102 36.54 -17.67 18.66
C TYR A 102 36.31 -19.16 18.94
N VAL A 103 36.98 -20.05 18.20
CA VAL A 103 36.93 -21.49 18.48
C VAL A 103 37.74 -21.76 19.75
N VAL A 104 37.03 -21.89 20.87
CA VAL A 104 37.62 -22.21 22.16
C VAL A 104 38.08 -23.67 22.17
N LYS A 105 39.37 -23.90 21.97
CA LYS A 105 40.00 -25.22 22.14
C LYS A 105 40.39 -25.39 23.61
N ASN A 106 39.51 -26.02 24.40
CA ASN A 106 39.77 -26.24 25.81
C ASN A 106 40.51 -27.56 26.05
N ILE A 107 41.77 -27.47 26.49
CA ILE A 107 42.62 -28.63 26.83
C ILE A 107 41.99 -29.42 28.00
N TYR A 108 41.33 -28.71 28.91
CA TYR A 108 40.78 -29.25 30.15
C TYR A 108 39.51 -30.09 29.97
N SER A 109 38.85 -30.05 28.81
CA SER A 109 37.63 -30.84 28.56
C SER A 109 37.91 -32.31 28.23
N SER A 110 39.14 -32.63 27.82
CA SER A 110 39.53 -33.98 27.37
C SER A 110 39.90 -34.92 28.52
N ARG A 111 40.29 -34.38 29.67
CA ARG A 111 40.79 -35.13 30.82
C ARG A 111 39.96 -34.82 32.06
N TYR A 112 39.65 -35.85 32.84
CA TYR A 112 38.88 -35.71 34.09
C TYR A 112 39.52 -34.73 35.08
N GLU A 113 40.85 -34.79 35.25
CA GLU A 113 41.60 -33.83 36.08
C GLU A 113 41.39 -32.38 35.61
N GLY A 114 41.30 -32.17 34.30
CA GLY A 114 41.00 -30.86 33.72
C GLY A 114 39.61 -30.36 34.11
N LEU A 115 38.60 -31.22 34.09
CA LEU A 115 37.24 -30.88 34.53
C LEU A 115 37.21 -30.49 36.02
N LEU A 116 37.91 -31.21 36.88
CA LEU A 116 38.04 -30.85 38.30
C LEU A 116 38.69 -29.48 38.50
N THR A 117 39.74 -29.14 37.71
CA THR A 117 40.34 -27.81 37.78
C THR A 117 39.40 -26.69 37.33
N LEU A 118 38.51 -26.97 36.36
CA LEU A 118 37.48 -26.03 35.92
C LEU A 118 36.40 -25.86 36.99
N GLU A 119 35.96 -26.96 37.60
CA GLU A 119 34.99 -26.95 38.69
C GLU A 119 35.51 -26.12 39.87
N ALA A 120 36.76 -26.34 40.28
CA ALA A 120 37.37 -25.60 41.38
C ALA A 120 37.56 -24.10 41.09
N ARG A 121 37.75 -23.71 39.82
CA ARG A 121 37.85 -22.30 39.40
C ARG A 121 36.50 -21.60 39.30
N LEU A 122 35.42 -22.35 39.12
CA LEU A 122 34.08 -21.78 39.10
C LEU A 122 33.68 -21.38 40.53
N PRO A 123 33.21 -20.14 40.72
CA PRO A 123 32.82 -19.70 42.05
C PRO A 123 31.60 -20.49 42.53
N ARG A 124 31.52 -20.76 43.84
CA ARG A 124 30.46 -21.57 44.47
C ARG A 124 29.04 -21.15 44.12
N PHE A 125 28.81 -19.88 43.77
CA PHE A 125 27.50 -19.40 43.35
C PHE A 125 27.02 -19.93 41.98
N ALA A 126 27.91 -20.50 41.17
CA ALA A 126 27.53 -21.19 39.94
C ALA A 126 26.84 -22.53 40.22
N PHE A 127 27.16 -23.16 41.37
CA PHE A 127 26.62 -24.45 41.79
C PHE A 127 25.42 -24.33 42.74
N GLN A 128 25.20 -23.15 43.32
CA GLN A 128 24.08 -22.88 44.21
C GLN A 128 23.01 -22.03 43.51
N PRO A 129 21.72 -22.42 43.57
CA PRO A 129 20.67 -21.62 42.96
C PRO A 129 20.56 -20.26 43.66
N ARG A 130 20.94 -19.20 42.95
CA ARG A 130 20.74 -17.82 43.41
C ARG A 130 19.29 -17.42 43.18
N ILE A 131 18.43 -17.62 44.17
CA ILE A 131 17.08 -17.07 44.17
C ILE A 131 17.19 -15.56 44.45
N ARG A 132 17.41 -14.77 43.40
CA ARG A 132 17.30 -13.30 43.48
C ARG A 132 15.83 -12.92 43.50
N LEU A 133 15.24 -12.89 44.68
CA LEU A 133 13.92 -12.28 44.88
C LEU A 133 14.06 -10.79 44.60
N GLN A 134 13.70 -10.35 43.39
CA GLN A 134 13.54 -8.93 43.14
C GLN A 134 12.36 -8.46 43.97
N GLN A 135 12.63 -7.58 44.95
CA GLN A 135 11.55 -6.96 45.69
C GLN A 135 10.61 -6.26 44.70
N PRO A 136 9.31 -6.55 44.79
CA PRO A 136 8.36 -6.00 43.84
C PRO A 136 8.35 -4.48 43.93
N LYS A 137 8.66 -3.80 42.83
CA LYS A 137 8.49 -2.35 42.72
C LYS A 137 6.98 -2.04 42.70
N LEU A 138 6.43 -1.71 43.88
CA LEU A 138 5.00 -1.45 44.09
C LEU A 138 4.51 -0.19 43.38
N HIS A 139 5.37 0.82 43.29
CA HIS A 139 5.05 2.14 42.75
C HIS A 139 5.68 2.36 41.37
N THR A 140 5.02 3.17 40.55
CA THR A 140 5.53 3.73 39.28
C THR A 140 6.49 4.89 39.59
N LYS A 141 7.25 5.36 38.60
CA LYS A 141 8.16 6.51 38.77
C LYS A 141 7.45 7.75 39.32
N ASP A 142 6.18 7.93 38.96
CA ASP A 142 5.32 9.03 39.39
C ASP A 142 4.70 8.83 40.80
N GLY A 143 5.12 7.78 41.53
CA GLY A 143 4.66 7.50 42.89
C GLY A 143 3.34 6.73 43.00
N PHE A 144 2.62 6.50 41.90
CA PHE A 144 1.36 5.74 41.94
C PHE A 144 1.54 4.24 42.11
N LEU A 145 0.63 3.61 42.86
CA LEU A 145 0.58 2.15 43.03
C LEU A 145 0.21 1.45 41.71
N LYS A 146 1.02 0.48 41.30
CA LYS A 146 0.78 -0.29 40.07
C LYS A 146 -0.52 -1.08 40.18
N ARG A 147 -1.25 -1.19 39.07
CA ARG A 147 -2.56 -1.84 38.99
C ARG A 147 -2.60 -3.22 39.64
N LYS A 148 -1.57 -4.05 39.43
CA LYS A 148 -1.44 -5.40 40.01
C LYS A 148 -1.43 -5.45 41.55
N TYR A 149 -1.08 -4.36 42.23
CA TYR A 149 -0.98 -4.28 43.69
C TYR A 149 -2.15 -3.51 44.33
N ARG A 150 -3.06 -2.94 43.52
CA ARG A 150 -4.22 -2.19 44.05
C ARG A 150 -5.14 -3.09 44.87
N HIS A 151 -5.42 -4.29 44.38
CA HIS A 151 -6.27 -5.23 45.09
C HIS A 151 -5.66 -5.72 46.41
N GLN A 152 -4.33 -5.94 46.45
CA GLN A 152 -3.64 -6.27 47.70
C GLN A 152 -3.73 -5.13 48.72
N LYS A 153 -3.68 -3.88 48.27
CA LYS A 153 -3.90 -2.72 49.15
C LYS A 153 -5.34 -2.65 49.65
N GLU A 154 -6.33 -2.84 48.78
CA GLU A 154 -7.74 -2.89 49.18
C GLU A 154 -7.98 -4.00 50.21
N LEU A 155 -7.40 -5.19 50.02
CA LEU A 155 -7.48 -6.29 50.98
C LEU A 155 -6.81 -5.94 52.32
N ALA A 156 -5.68 -5.25 52.30
CA ALA A 156 -5.03 -4.77 53.53
C ALA A 156 -5.90 -3.73 54.25
N GLU A 157 -6.49 -2.78 53.53
CA GLU A 157 -7.41 -1.78 54.08
C GLU A 157 -8.68 -2.45 54.67
N LEU A 158 -9.21 -3.48 54.02
CA LEU A 158 -10.33 -4.28 54.52
C LEU A 158 -9.95 -5.10 55.76
N HIS A 159 -8.76 -5.70 55.76
CA HIS A 159 -8.23 -6.41 56.92
C HIS A 159 -8.12 -5.45 58.11
N ASP A 160 -7.52 -4.28 57.92
CA ASP A 160 -7.40 -3.25 58.96
C ASP A 160 -8.77 -2.74 59.43
N TYR A 161 -9.75 -2.65 58.52
CA TYR A 161 -11.13 -2.29 58.85
C TYR A 161 -11.82 -3.36 59.70
N LEU A 162 -11.64 -4.64 59.38
CA LEU A 162 -12.20 -5.77 60.13
C LEU A 162 -11.49 -5.97 61.47
N GLN A 163 -10.20 -5.66 61.53
CA GLN A 163 -9.39 -5.79 62.74
C GLN A 163 -9.64 -4.64 63.73
N LYS A 164 -10.11 -3.47 63.25
CA LYS A 164 -10.65 -2.43 64.13
C LYS A 164 -11.86 -3.03 64.85
N PRO A 165 -11.82 -3.18 66.19
CA PRO A 165 -12.94 -3.75 66.92
C PRO A 165 -14.17 -2.89 66.65
N SER A 166 -15.30 -3.55 66.38
CA SER A 166 -16.63 -2.95 66.21
C SER A 166 -17.20 -2.37 67.52
N VAL A 167 -16.35 -1.72 68.32
CA VAL A 167 -16.70 -1.13 69.61
C VAL A 167 -16.11 0.29 69.66
N SER A 168 -16.90 1.21 69.14
CA SER A 168 -17.00 2.56 69.69
C SER A 168 -18.47 2.88 69.74
N GLU A 169 -19.15 2.38 70.77
CA GLU A 169 -20.55 2.62 71.13
C GLU A 169 -20.89 4.10 71.40
N ARG A 170 -20.02 5.06 71.06
CA ARG A 170 -20.19 6.46 71.44
C ARG A 170 -20.83 7.37 70.39
N ASN A 171 -21.10 6.92 69.17
CA ASN A 171 -21.67 7.77 68.13
C ASN A 171 -22.78 7.10 67.31
N THR A 172 -23.83 6.58 67.97
CA THR A 172 -25.09 6.20 67.31
C THR A 172 -26.03 7.39 67.13
N ALA A 173 -25.51 8.53 66.67
CA ALA A 173 -26.35 9.54 66.02
C ALA A 173 -26.53 9.13 64.56
N LEU A 174 -27.61 8.36 64.32
CA LEU A 174 -28.15 7.90 63.04
C LEU A 174 -27.69 8.73 61.81
N ARG A 175 -26.60 8.32 61.15
CA ARG A 175 -26.36 8.75 59.76
C ARG A 175 -27.32 7.97 58.86
N LYS A 176 -28.38 8.65 58.42
CA LYS A 176 -29.34 8.12 57.45
C LYS A 176 -28.63 7.70 56.15
N PRO A 177 -29.02 6.57 55.53
CA PRO A 177 -28.39 6.08 54.30
C PRO A 177 -28.56 7.09 53.15
N ARG A 178 -27.49 7.30 52.39
CA ARG A 178 -27.30 8.35 51.37
C ARG A 178 -28.25 8.28 50.16
N PHE A 179 -29.15 7.30 50.12
CA PHE A 179 -30.03 7.03 48.97
C PHE A 179 -31.44 7.62 49.11
N LEU A 180 -31.72 8.37 50.18
CA LEU A 180 -32.96 9.14 50.39
C LEU A 180 -32.74 10.66 50.33
N GLN A 181 -31.75 11.14 49.55
CA GLN A 181 -31.71 12.57 49.21
C GLN A 181 -32.67 12.81 48.04
N LYS A 182 -33.81 13.44 48.34
CA LYS A 182 -34.74 13.96 47.33
C LYS A 182 -33.98 14.99 46.51
N ILE A 183 -33.63 14.66 45.27
CA ILE A 183 -33.00 15.62 44.35
C ILE A 183 -34.06 16.69 44.07
N GLU A 184 -33.89 17.87 44.65
CA GLU A 184 -34.76 19.01 44.38
C GLU A 184 -34.50 19.45 42.94
N LYS A 185 -35.53 19.37 42.10
CA LYS A 185 -35.46 19.92 40.75
C LYS A 185 -35.24 21.43 40.88
N PRO A 186 -34.34 22.05 40.10
CA PRO A 186 -34.14 23.49 40.15
C PRO A 186 -35.46 24.20 39.86
N MET A 187 -35.69 25.33 40.52
CA MET A 187 -36.93 26.10 40.32
C MET A 187 -37.14 26.36 38.82
N PRO A 188 -38.34 26.10 38.27
CA PRO A 188 -38.60 26.36 36.87
C PRO A 188 -38.32 27.84 36.60
N ARG A 189 -37.58 28.12 35.53
CA ARG A 189 -37.29 29.50 35.13
C ARG A 189 -38.62 30.22 34.89
N PRO A 190 -38.73 31.52 35.23
CA PRO A 190 -39.89 32.31 34.86
C PRO A 190 -40.08 32.20 33.34
N ILE A 191 -41.33 32.02 32.92
CA ILE A 191 -41.69 31.89 31.51
C ILE A 191 -41.21 33.17 30.81
N THR A 192 -40.23 33.05 29.92
CA THR A 192 -39.82 34.14 29.04
C THR A 192 -41.06 34.56 28.26
N SER A 193 -41.39 35.85 28.26
CA SER A 193 -42.55 36.36 27.54
C SER A 193 -42.30 36.24 26.04
N ASP A 194 -42.74 35.13 25.44
CA ASP A 194 -42.86 35.01 24.00
C ASP A 194 -43.99 35.94 23.55
N TYR A 195 -43.71 36.77 22.54
CA TYR A 195 -44.72 37.59 21.90
C TYR A 195 -45.80 36.65 21.32
N ILE A 196 -46.97 36.64 21.97
CA ILE A 196 -48.12 35.83 21.56
C ILE A 196 -48.59 36.37 20.21
N THR A 197 -48.12 35.78 19.11
CA THR A 197 -48.85 35.84 17.85
C THR A 197 -50.17 35.13 18.12
N ILE A 198 -51.29 35.84 18.05
CA ILE A 198 -52.63 35.25 18.18
C ILE A 198 -52.78 34.25 17.04
N LYS A 199 -52.61 32.96 17.35
CA LYS A 199 -52.75 31.87 16.39
C LYS A 199 -54.25 31.59 16.23
N SER A 200 -54.70 31.34 15.01
CA SER A 200 -56.07 30.88 14.75
C SER A 200 -56.34 29.59 15.53
N GLU A 201 -57.57 29.37 16.01
CA GLU A 201 -57.96 28.13 16.71
C GLU A 201 -57.62 26.86 15.89
N GLU A 202 -57.62 26.98 14.57
CA GLU A 202 -57.24 25.91 13.65
C GLU A 202 -55.73 25.60 13.71
N SER A 203 -54.89 26.63 13.83
CA SER A 203 -53.44 26.48 13.98
C SER A 203 -53.08 25.86 15.33
N GLU A 204 -53.80 26.19 16.40
CA GLU A 204 -53.61 25.56 17.71
C GLU A 204 -53.98 24.08 17.68
N ARG A 205 -55.11 23.73 17.03
CA ARG A 205 -55.50 22.31 16.84
C ARG A 205 -54.47 21.55 16.01
N GLN A 206 -53.91 22.18 14.99
CA GLN A 206 -52.82 21.59 14.18
C GLN A 206 -51.55 21.41 15.01
N GLU A 207 -51.16 22.39 15.83
CA GLU A 207 -49.98 22.29 16.70
C GLU A 207 -50.15 21.18 17.75
N VAL A 208 -51.32 21.07 18.37
CA VAL A 208 -51.64 19.99 19.31
C VAL A 208 -51.58 18.63 18.62
N ALA A 209 -52.13 18.50 17.41
CA ALA A 209 -52.06 17.27 16.62
C ALA A 209 -50.60 16.91 16.23
N VAL A 210 -49.78 17.90 15.87
CA VAL A 210 -48.36 17.73 15.54
C VAL A 210 -47.55 17.31 16.78
N ILE A 211 -47.82 17.91 17.94
CA ILE A 211 -47.19 17.52 19.21
C ILE A 211 -47.55 16.08 19.57
N MET A 212 -48.83 15.70 19.40
CA MET A 212 -49.28 14.34 19.64
C MET A 212 -48.59 13.34 18.70
N LEU A 213 -48.47 13.66 17.42
CA LEU A 213 -47.70 12.86 16.45
C LEU A 213 -46.22 12.75 16.84
N GLN A 214 -45.59 13.85 17.26
CA GLN A 214 -44.20 13.82 17.74
C GLN A 214 -44.03 12.93 18.97
N GLN A 215 -44.96 12.98 19.93
CA GLN A 215 -44.94 12.12 21.11
C GLN A 215 -45.08 10.65 20.74
N LEU A 216 -46.00 10.33 19.82
CA LEU A 216 -46.19 8.96 19.32
C LEU A 216 -44.95 8.45 18.59
N ILE A 217 -44.35 9.25 17.71
CA ILE A 217 -43.13 8.87 16.97
C ILE A 217 -41.95 8.68 17.93
N ARG A 218 -41.76 9.58 18.90
CA ARG A 218 -40.72 9.44 19.93
C ARG A 218 -40.93 8.20 20.79
N GLY A 219 -42.17 7.97 21.24
CA GLY A 219 -42.53 6.78 22.03
C GLY A 219 -42.30 5.49 21.23
N ARG A 220 -42.70 5.47 19.95
CA ARG A 220 -42.48 4.32 19.06
C ARG A 220 -41.01 4.09 18.79
N ALA A 221 -40.22 5.14 18.58
CA ALA A 221 -38.77 5.04 18.40
C ALA A 221 -38.08 4.43 19.63
N ILE A 222 -38.43 4.88 20.85
CA ILE A 222 -37.91 4.31 22.10
C ILE A 222 -38.33 2.85 22.24
N GLN A 223 -39.59 2.52 21.94
CA GLN A 223 -40.07 1.13 21.96
C GLN A 223 -39.30 0.26 20.98
N THR A 224 -39.12 0.68 19.73
CA THR A 224 -38.35 -0.06 18.71
C THR A 224 -36.91 -0.26 19.15
N GLN A 225 -36.24 0.79 19.65
CA GLN A 225 -34.89 0.68 20.20
C GLN A 225 -34.83 -0.32 21.38
N MET A 226 -35.84 -0.31 22.25
CA MET A 226 -35.93 -1.27 23.35
C MET A 226 -36.14 -2.70 22.86
N TYR A 227 -37.03 -2.92 21.88
CA TYR A 227 -37.28 -4.23 21.29
C TYR A 227 -36.05 -4.78 20.58
N GLU A 228 -35.35 -3.97 19.81
CA GLU A 228 -34.08 -4.32 19.18
C GLU A 228 -33.01 -4.65 20.22
N GLY A 229 -32.87 -3.82 21.26
CA GLY A 229 -31.95 -4.06 22.36
C GLY A 229 -32.24 -5.36 23.10
N LYS A 230 -33.52 -5.67 23.35
CA LYS A 230 -33.96 -6.93 23.95
C LYS A 230 -33.68 -8.13 23.04
N ARG A 231 -33.94 -8.02 21.73
CA ARG A 231 -33.61 -9.08 20.76
C ARG A 231 -32.11 -9.37 20.73
N LYS A 232 -31.28 -8.33 20.61
CA LYS A 232 -29.81 -8.43 20.58
C LYS A 232 -29.23 -9.08 21.85
N ARG A 233 -29.88 -8.94 23.00
CA ARG A 233 -29.42 -9.48 24.29
C ARG A 233 -30.25 -10.65 24.79
N SER A 234 -31.10 -11.21 23.94
CA SER A 234 -32.05 -12.27 24.34
C SER A 234 -31.34 -13.51 24.87
N GLU A 235 -30.22 -13.89 24.27
CA GLU A 235 -29.36 -15.00 24.71
C GLU A 235 -28.78 -14.75 26.11
N LEU A 236 -28.16 -13.57 26.32
CA LEU A 236 -27.61 -13.18 27.63
C LEU A 236 -28.70 -13.08 28.71
N ILE A 237 -29.91 -12.62 28.35
CA ILE A 237 -31.06 -12.60 29.27
C ILE A 237 -31.49 -14.02 29.61
N ALA A 238 -31.51 -14.94 28.65
CA ALA A 238 -31.82 -16.35 28.87
C ALA A 238 -30.77 -17.02 29.77
N GLU A 239 -29.48 -16.76 29.54
CA GLU A 239 -28.37 -17.22 30.38
C GLU A 239 -28.48 -16.67 31.81
N SER A 240 -28.80 -15.38 31.97
CA SER A 240 -28.93 -14.76 33.29
C SER A 240 -30.11 -15.36 34.06
N ARG A 241 -31.22 -15.64 33.38
CA ARG A 241 -32.41 -16.28 33.95
C ARG A 241 -32.19 -17.76 34.25
N SER A 242 -31.33 -18.44 33.49
CA SER A 242 -31.04 -19.86 33.70
C SER A 242 -30.11 -20.12 34.88
N THR A 243 -29.57 -19.13 35.58
CA THR A 243 -28.71 -19.35 36.75
C THR A 243 -29.39 -19.98 37.98
N HIS A 244 -30.72 -20.11 38.00
CA HIS A 244 -31.46 -20.81 39.06
C HIS A 244 -31.76 -22.29 38.73
N ALA A 245 -30.84 -23.21 38.99
CA ALA A 245 -31.13 -24.65 39.06
C ALA A 245 -30.60 -25.18 40.40
N LEU A 246 -31.50 -25.71 41.23
CA LEU A 246 -31.15 -26.23 42.56
C LEU A 246 -30.85 -27.74 42.54
N LEU A 247 -31.37 -28.48 41.55
CA LEU A 247 -31.20 -29.93 41.38
C LEU A 247 -30.07 -30.27 40.40
N GLU A 248 -29.37 -31.39 40.61
CA GLU A 248 -28.19 -31.79 39.81
C GLU A 248 -28.53 -32.09 38.33
N ASP A 249 -29.69 -32.71 38.06
CA ASP A 249 -30.15 -32.99 36.70
C ASP A 249 -30.43 -31.70 35.90
N GLU A 250 -31.00 -30.70 36.55
CA GLU A 250 -31.25 -29.37 35.96
C GLU A 250 -29.94 -28.63 35.69
N GLN A 251 -28.92 -28.79 36.55
CA GLN A 251 -27.59 -28.23 36.31
C GLN A 251 -26.90 -28.89 35.10
N ALA A 252 -27.07 -30.21 34.93
CA ALA A 252 -26.53 -30.93 33.78
C ALA A 252 -27.20 -30.50 32.47
N GLN A 253 -28.52 -30.33 32.47
CA GLN A 253 -29.26 -29.80 31.31
C GLN A 253 -28.80 -28.38 30.95
N LYS A 254 -28.63 -27.49 31.93
CA LYS A 254 -28.15 -26.13 31.69
C LYS A 254 -26.70 -26.05 31.20
N LYS A 255 -25.84 -26.97 31.62
CA LYS A 255 -24.48 -27.10 31.05
C LYS A 255 -24.54 -27.47 29.56
N ARG A 256 -25.46 -28.37 29.16
CA ARG A 256 -25.67 -28.72 27.74
C ARG A 256 -26.19 -27.54 26.94
N GLU A 257 -27.19 -26.83 27.45
CA GLU A 257 -27.73 -25.61 26.82
C GLU A 257 -26.65 -24.53 26.64
N LYS A 258 -25.86 -24.26 27.68
CA LYS A 258 -24.73 -23.32 27.61
C LYS A 258 -23.74 -23.69 26.51
N LEU A 259 -23.39 -24.97 26.39
CA LEU A 259 -22.50 -25.44 25.34
C LEU A 259 -23.10 -25.18 23.95
N THR A 260 -24.38 -25.49 23.75
CA THR A 260 -25.05 -25.23 22.46
C THR A 260 -25.19 -23.74 22.12
N ILE A 261 -25.27 -22.86 23.10
CA ILE A 261 -25.28 -21.41 22.89
C ILE A 261 -23.89 -20.93 22.48
N LEU A 262 -22.84 -21.38 23.19
CA LEU A 262 -21.45 -21.04 22.86
C LEU A 262 -21.07 -21.47 21.44
N THR A 263 -21.42 -22.70 21.04
CA THR A 263 -21.15 -23.18 19.68
C THR A 263 -21.85 -22.31 18.63
N LYS A 264 -23.11 -21.93 18.86
CA LYS A 264 -23.84 -21.03 17.94
C LYS A 264 -23.22 -19.64 17.85
N GLN A 265 -22.69 -19.11 18.95
CA GLN A 265 -21.99 -17.82 18.95
C GLN A 265 -20.68 -17.90 18.17
N GLU A 266 -19.93 -18.99 18.33
CA GLU A 266 -18.72 -19.26 17.54
C GLU A 266 -19.06 -19.37 16.04
N ASP A 267 -20.07 -20.15 15.68
CA ASP A 267 -20.55 -20.30 14.30
C ASP A 267 -20.96 -18.95 13.68
N PHE A 268 -21.73 -18.14 14.42
CA PHE A 268 -22.15 -16.82 13.96
C PHE A 268 -20.96 -15.87 13.78
N SER A 269 -19.99 -15.91 14.70
CA SER A 269 -18.77 -15.09 14.57
C SER A 269 -17.94 -15.49 13.34
N HIS A 270 -17.92 -16.77 13.01
CA HIS A 270 -17.24 -17.30 11.83
C HIS A 270 -17.93 -16.86 10.54
N LEU A 271 -19.26 -16.94 10.48
CA LEU A 271 -20.05 -16.45 9.34
C LEU A 271 -19.85 -14.95 9.10
N LEU A 272 -19.92 -14.14 10.17
CA LEU A 272 -19.65 -12.69 10.05
C LEU A 272 -18.23 -12.39 9.55
N HIS A 273 -17.25 -13.19 9.95
CA HIS A 273 -15.90 -13.02 9.44
C HIS A 273 -15.82 -13.35 7.95
N GLN A 274 -16.48 -14.43 7.51
CA GLN A 274 -16.57 -14.78 6.09
C GLN A 274 -17.28 -13.71 5.27
N GLU A 275 -18.39 -13.16 5.76
CA GLU A 275 -19.11 -12.06 5.11
C GLU A 275 -18.22 -10.83 4.94
N ARG A 276 -17.50 -10.42 5.98
CA ARG A 276 -16.55 -9.29 5.90
C ARG A 276 -15.45 -9.52 4.88
N LEU A 277 -14.91 -10.74 4.80
CA LEU A 277 -13.89 -11.08 3.79
C LEU A 277 -14.47 -10.96 2.37
N VAL A 278 -15.71 -11.39 2.16
CA VAL A 278 -16.38 -11.25 0.86
C VAL A 278 -16.65 -9.78 0.55
N GLU A 279 -17.14 -9.00 1.50
CA GLU A 279 -17.35 -7.55 1.35
C GLU A 279 -16.05 -6.81 1.01
N ASP A 280 -14.94 -7.13 1.67
CA ASP A 280 -13.64 -6.54 1.39
C ASP A 280 -13.16 -6.85 -0.03
N ILE A 281 -13.35 -8.10 -0.49
CA ILE A 281 -12.99 -8.52 -1.86
C ILE A 281 -13.87 -7.79 -2.88
N LEU A 282 -15.18 -7.73 -2.67
CA LEU A 282 -16.11 -7.02 -3.55
C LEU A 282 -15.78 -5.52 -3.62
N GLY A 283 -15.51 -4.91 -2.46
CA GLY A 283 -15.12 -3.50 -2.39
C GLY A 283 -13.84 -3.20 -3.19
N GLN A 284 -12.86 -4.11 -3.18
CA GLN A 284 -11.66 -3.97 -4.02
C GLN A 284 -11.98 -4.01 -5.51
N PHE A 285 -12.78 -4.98 -5.96
CA PHE A 285 -13.17 -5.07 -7.37
C PHE A 285 -13.97 -3.85 -7.85
N GLU A 286 -14.88 -3.36 -7.00
CA GLU A 286 -15.65 -2.15 -7.29
C GLU A 286 -14.72 -0.94 -7.42
N CYS A 287 -13.80 -0.74 -6.47
CA CYS A 287 -12.84 0.36 -6.50
C CYS A 287 -11.94 0.31 -7.74
N ASP A 288 -11.42 -0.87 -8.09
CA ASP A 288 -10.57 -1.05 -9.27
C ASP A 288 -11.34 -0.73 -10.56
N SER A 289 -12.59 -1.17 -10.66
CA SER A 289 -13.45 -0.87 -11.81
C SER A 289 -13.71 0.64 -11.96
N LEU A 290 -13.99 1.33 -10.85
CA LEU A 290 -14.21 2.77 -10.81
C LEU A 290 -12.94 3.55 -11.17
N ALA A 291 -11.80 3.14 -10.62
CA ALA A 291 -10.50 3.75 -10.92
C ALA A 291 -10.18 3.65 -12.42
N ASN A 292 -10.36 2.46 -13.02
CA ASN A 292 -10.14 2.25 -14.45
C ASN A 292 -11.06 3.12 -15.33
N MET A 293 -12.34 3.24 -14.96
CA MET A 293 -13.28 4.11 -15.69
C MET A 293 -12.88 5.59 -15.60
N LEU A 294 -12.50 6.06 -14.42
CA LEU A 294 -12.08 7.46 -14.22
C LEU A 294 -10.78 7.76 -14.97
N ASP A 295 -9.80 6.85 -14.93
CA ASP A 295 -8.55 6.98 -15.68
C ASP A 295 -8.78 7.03 -17.19
N PHE A 296 -9.72 6.22 -17.70
CA PHE A 296 -10.11 6.25 -19.11
C PHE A 296 -10.72 7.61 -19.49
N LEU A 297 -11.71 8.07 -18.71
CA LEU A 297 -12.37 9.36 -18.94
C LEU A 297 -11.38 10.53 -18.86
N SER A 298 -10.43 10.50 -17.93
CA SER A 298 -9.39 11.53 -17.82
C SER A 298 -8.52 11.59 -19.08
N LYS A 299 -8.10 10.43 -19.62
CA LYS A 299 -7.28 10.36 -20.84
C LYS A 299 -8.05 10.84 -22.07
N GLU A 300 -9.33 10.48 -22.20
CA GLU A 300 -10.17 10.95 -23.30
C GLU A 300 -10.44 12.46 -23.20
N LEU A 301 -10.57 13.00 -21.98
CA LEU A 301 -10.68 14.44 -21.76
C LEU A 301 -9.40 15.15 -22.24
N ASP A 302 -8.22 14.70 -21.81
CA ASP A 302 -6.94 15.28 -22.24
C ASP A 302 -6.77 15.20 -23.76
N ARG A 303 -7.14 14.06 -24.36
CA ARG A 303 -7.15 13.87 -25.81
C ARG A 303 -8.04 14.90 -26.50
N LEU A 304 -9.26 15.12 -26.02
CA LEU A 304 -10.19 16.11 -26.60
C LEU A 304 -9.66 17.55 -26.46
N ILE A 305 -8.96 17.87 -25.37
CA ILE A 305 -8.32 19.18 -25.21
C ILE A 305 -7.23 19.36 -26.27
N GLU A 306 -6.37 18.36 -26.46
CA GLU A 306 -5.30 18.43 -27.45
C GLU A 306 -5.84 18.44 -28.89
N GLU A 307 -6.90 17.67 -29.20
CA GLU A 307 -7.58 17.73 -30.50
C GLU A 307 -8.12 19.13 -30.79
N ARG A 308 -8.76 19.80 -29.82
CA ARG A 308 -9.22 21.19 -29.97
C ARG A 308 -8.05 22.17 -30.17
N ARG A 309 -6.95 21.98 -29.44
CA ARG A 309 -5.75 22.81 -29.55
C ARG A 309 -5.10 22.68 -30.93
N ILE A 310 -4.96 21.45 -31.43
CA ILE A 310 -4.43 21.18 -32.78
C ILE A 310 -5.36 21.78 -33.83
N HIS A 311 -6.68 21.62 -33.69
CA HIS A 311 -7.65 22.21 -34.61
C HIS A 311 -7.51 23.73 -34.69
N ALA A 312 -7.36 24.42 -33.55
CA ALA A 312 -7.12 25.86 -33.53
C ALA A 312 -5.81 26.26 -34.24
N LEU A 313 -4.74 25.49 -34.07
CA LEU A 313 -3.47 25.71 -34.76
C LEU A 313 -3.61 25.52 -36.28
N VAL A 314 -4.37 24.51 -36.72
CA VAL A 314 -4.65 24.27 -38.14
C VAL A 314 -5.40 25.45 -38.75
N LEU A 315 -6.42 26.00 -38.08
CA LEU A 315 -7.16 27.18 -38.57
C LEU A 315 -6.25 28.40 -38.73
N ILE A 316 -5.33 28.63 -37.78
CA ILE A 316 -4.34 29.72 -37.87
C ILE A 316 -3.38 29.50 -39.04
N ALA A 317 -2.89 28.26 -39.22
CA ALA A 317 -1.98 27.90 -40.29
C ALA A 317 -2.64 28.05 -41.68
N GLU A 318 -3.90 27.62 -41.83
CA GLU A 318 -4.68 27.81 -43.06
C GLU A 318 -4.87 29.29 -43.38
N ARG A 319 -5.18 30.11 -42.38
CA ARG A 319 -5.30 31.56 -42.57
C ARG A 319 -3.98 32.16 -43.06
N GLN A 320 -2.86 31.81 -42.43
CA GLN A 320 -1.54 32.28 -42.85
C GLN A 320 -1.19 31.82 -44.26
N ARG A 321 -1.52 30.58 -44.62
CA ARG A 321 -1.34 30.05 -45.97
C ARG A 321 -2.12 30.87 -46.99
N ARG A 322 -3.41 31.15 -46.74
CA ARG A 322 -4.25 31.96 -47.63
C ARG A 322 -3.69 33.38 -47.82
N ILE A 323 -3.16 33.99 -46.75
CA ILE A 323 -2.53 35.32 -46.83
C ILE A 323 -1.30 35.27 -47.76
N ARG A 324 -0.41 34.29 -47.57
CA ARG A 324 0.78 34.14 -48.45
C ARG A 324 0.40 33.84 -49.90
N GLU A 325 -0.58 32.97 -50.12
CA GLU A 325 -1.09 32.67 -51.46
C GLU A 325 -1.65 33.94 -52.13
N ALA A 326 -2.36 34.80 -51.39
CA ALA A 326 -2.86 36.07 -51.91
C ALA A 326 -1.73 37.08 -52.21
N GLU A 327 -0.72 37.17 -51.36
CA GLU A 327 0.48 38.00 -51.58
C GLU A 327 1.24 37.53 -52.84
N GLU A 328 1.50 36.23 -52.95
CA GLU A 328 2.14 35.63 -54.12
C GLU A 328 1.32 35.86 -55.39
N CYS A 329 0.00 35.63 -55.36
CA CYS A 329 -0.87 35.93 -56.49
C CYS A 329 -0.77 37.41 -56.90
N GLY A 330 -0.73 38.33 -55.94
CA GLY A 330 -0.55 39.76 -56.20
C GLY A 330 0.80 40.08 -56.86
N THR A 331 1.88 39.44 -56.43
CA THR A 331 3.21 39.59 -57.07
C THR A 331 3.22 39.03 -58.50
N ARG A 332 2.65 37.84 -58.72
CA ARG A 332 2.55 37.21 -60.05
C ARG A 332 1.74 38.05 -61.02
N GLN A 333 0.62 38.62 -60.58
CA GLN A 333 -0.17 39.54 -61.43
C GLN A 333 0.63 40.78 -61.84
N LYS A 334 1.42 41.37 -60.94
CA LYS A 334 2.29 42.52 -61.27
C LYS A 334 3.41 42.14 -62.24
N GLU A 335 3.96 40.94 -62.14
CA GLU A 335 4.97 40.43 -63.09
C GLU A 335 4.37 40.15 -64.45
N GLU A 336 3.19 39.52 -64.53
CA GLU A 336 2.49 39.27 -65.79
C GLU A 336 2.10 40.57 -66.49
N ARG A 337 1.64 41.59 -65.75
CA ARG A 337 1.37 42.91 -66.34
C ARG A 337 2.63 43.53 -66.94
N ARG A 338 3.75 43.52 -66.20
CA ARG A 338 5.04 44.00 -66.71
C ARG A 338 5.51 43.24 -67.95
N ARG A 339 5.30 41.91 -67.99
CA ARG A 339 5.61 41.11 -69.18
C ARG A 339 4.73 41.49 -70.37
N ARG A 340 3.42 41.68 -70.18
CA ARG A 340 2.52 42.14 -71.25
C ARG A 340 2.91 43.52 -71.78
N GLU A 341 3.24 44.46 -70.90
CA GLU A 341 3.74 45.79 -71.29
C GLU A 341 5.04 45.67 -72.10
N GLN A 342 5.98 44.82 -71.68
CA GLN A 342 7.22 44.55 -72.41
C GLN A 342 6.97 43.88 -73.77
N ASP A 343 6.03 42.94 -73.85
CA ASP A 343 5.64 42.28 -75.10
C ASP A 343 4.96 43.25 -76.07
N GLU A 344 4.15 44.18 -75.58
CA GLU A 344 3.55 45.26 -76.37
C GLU A 344 4.62 46.23 -76.90
N ILE A 345 5.57 46.64 -76.05
CA ILE A 345 6.72 47.44 -76.47
C ILE A 345 7.53 46.69 -77.54
N PHE A 346 7.77 45.39 -77.34
CA PHE A 346 8.51 44.57 -78.30
C PHE A 346 7.79 44.45 -79.65
N LYS A 347 6.47 44.27 -79.65
CA LYS A 347 5.66 44.30 -80.88
C LYS A 347 5.75 45.64 -81.60
N GLN A 348 5.60 46.75 -80.88
CA GLN A 348 5.72 48.08 -81.46
C GLN A 348 7.10 48.30 -82.11
N VAL A 349 8.19 47.89 -81.45
CA VAL A 349 9.55 48.01 -82.01
C VAL A 349 9.75 47.15 -83.27
N ASN A 350 9.11 45.98 -83.36
CA ASN A 350 9.18 45.13 -84.56
C ASN A 350 8.34 45.66 -85.73
N ASP A 351 7.26 46.39 -85.49
CA ASP A 351 6.41 46.98 -86.54
C ASP A 351 7.03 48.26 -87.17
N PHE A 352 8.08 48.83 -86.56
CA PHE A 352 8.80 50.03 -87.04
C PHE A 352 10.08 49.73 -87.84
N ASN A 353 10.42 48.45 -88.06
CA ASN A 353 11.43 47.99 -89.02
C ASN A 353 10.75 47.33 -90.21
#